data_AF-F3C8X4-F1
#
_entry.id   AF-F3C8X4-F1
#
_cell.length_a   1.000
_cell.length_b   1.000
_cell.length_c   1.000
_cell.angle_alpha   90.00
_cell.angle_beta   90.00
_cell.angle_gamma   90.00
#
_symmetry.space_group_name_H-M   'P 1'
#
loop_
_entity.id
_entity.type
_entity.pdbx_description
1 polymer ?
#
loop_
_entity_poly.entity_id
_entity_poly.type
_entity_poly.pdbx_seq_one_letter_code
_entity_poly.pdbx_strand_id
1 'polypeptide(L)' 'MCLVLLGCGGCGQERKLESFGGPAMGSHYSVVYVRASGQPEPAVVRPQIESILAEVDQQMSLWRSDSDIYF' A
#
# COMPACT_ATOMS: atom_id res chain seq x y z
N MET A 1 -0.85 42.21 31.76
CA MET A 1 -1.81 41.09 31.89
C MET A 1 -1.59 40.15 30.72
N CYS A 2 -1.25 38.90 31.04
CA CYS A 2 -1.10 37.77 30.13
C CYS A 2 -2.35 37.54 29.26
N LEU A 3 -2.14 37.27 27.96
CA LEU A 3 -2.73 36.13 27.24
C LEU A 3 -1.89 35.91 25.97
N VAL A 4 -0.71 35.29 26.06
CA VAL A 4 -0.49 33.83 25.99
C VAL A 4 -0.75 33.27 24.58
N LEU A 5 0.38 32.94 23.94
CA LEU A 5 0.63 31.90 22.93
C LEU A 5 0.25 32.25 21.49
N LEU A 6 1.25 32.57 20.66
CA LEU A 6 1.95 31.57 19.84
C LEU A 6 0.95 30.62 19.16
N GLY A 7 0.28 31.13 18.14
CA GLY A 7 -0.32 30.31 17.09
C GLY A 7 0.77 29.71 16.21
N CYS A 8 1.68 28.92 16.78
CA CYS A 8 2.46 27.95 16.01
C CYS A 8 1.57 26.72 15.81
N GLY A 9 0.43 26.93 15.13
CA GLY A 9 -0.37 25.86 14.58
C GLY A 9 0.37 25.31 13.38
N GLY A 10 1.50 24.66 13.62
CA GLY A 10 2.08 23.73 12.68
C GLY A 10 0.96 22.73 12.38
N CYS A 11 0.30 22.93 11.24
CA CYS A 11 -0.63 21.99 10.66
C CYS A 11 0.22 20.79 10.22
N GLY A 12 0.71 20.03 11.21
CA GLY A 12 1.35 18.76 11.00
C GLY A 12 0.24 17.85 10.54
N GLN A 13 0.02 17.77 9.23
CA GLN A 13 -0.80 16.72 8.66
C GLN A 13 -0.30 15.42 9.27
N GLU A 14 -1.15 14.77 10.06
CA GLU A 14 -0.85 13.56 10.79
C GLU A 14 -0.54 12.47 9.75
N ARG A 15 0.72 12.42 9.36
CA ARG A 15 1.26 11.48 8.38
C ARG A 15 1.44 10.18 9.12
N LYS A 16 0.50 9.27 8.94
CA LYS A 16 0.51 7.95 9.57
C LYS A 16 1.28 6.99 8.69
N LEU A 17 2.28 6.31 9.25
CA LEU A 17 2.95 5.22 8.56
C LEU A 17 2.04 3.99 8.63
N GLU A 18 1.60 3.51 7.48
CA GLU A 18 0.83 2.28 7.37
C GLU A 18 1.72 1.19 6.75
N SER A 19 1.58 -0.04 7.26
CA SER A 19 2.36 -1.20 6.81
C SER A 19 1.44 -2.41 6.73
N PHE A 20 1.50 -3.14 5.61
CA PHE A 20 0.78 -4.39 5.41
C PHE A 20 1.53 -5.30 4.44
N GLY A 21 1.20 -6.58 4.44
CA GLY A 21 1.82 -7.57 3.56
C GLY A 21 0.98 -8.84 3.44
N GLY A 22 1.43 -9.74 2.57
CA GLY A 22 0.75 -11.00 2.28
C GLY A 22 1.64 -11.97 1.50
N PRO A 23 1.21 -13.21 1.29
CA PRO A 23 1.89 -14.16 0.42
C PRO A 23 1.66 -13.80 -1.06
N ALA A 24 2.69 -13.96 -1.90
CA ALA A 24 2.60 -13.79 -3.36
C ALA A 24 3.68 -14.62 -4.08
N MET A 25 3.27 -15.39 -5.10
CA MET A 25 4.13 -16.21 -5.99
C MET A 25 5.29 -16.96 -5.30
N GLY A 26 5.00 -17.65 -4.19
CA GLY A 26 6.00 -18.43 -3.46
C GLY A 26 6.91 -17.63 -2.52
N SER A 27 6.64 -16.33 -2.35
CA SER A 27 7.29 -15.46 -1.37
C SER A 27 6.25 -14.61 -0.61
N HIS A 28 6.71 -13.59 0.12
CA HIS A 28 5.87 -12.60 0.77
C HIS A 28 6.17 -11.21 0.20
N TYR A 29 5.12 -10.39 0.08
CA TYR A 29 5.26 -8.96 -0.20
C TYR A 29 5.01 -8.14 1.06
N SER A 30 5.65 -6.98 1.13
CA SER A 30 5.46 -5.99 2.19
C SER A 30 5.37 -4.61 1.57
N VAL A 31 4.33 -3.86 1.93
CA VAL A 31 4.03 -2.52 1.42
C VAL A 31 3.97 -1.59 2.61
N VAL A 32 4.82 -0.58 2.57
CA VAL A 32 4.91 0.46 3.60
C VAL A 32 4.74 1.80 2.91
N TYR A 33 3.83 2.62 3.40
CA TYR A 33 3.58 3.93 2.83
C TYR A 33 3.16 4.93 3.90
N VAL A 34 3.34 6.22 3.59
CA VAL A 34 2.93 7.32 4.45
C VAL A 34 1.55 7.79 4.00
N ARG A 35 0.56 7.62 4.87
CA ARG A 35 -0.82 8.05 4.66
C ARG A 35 -1.03 9.47 5.18
N ALA A 36 -1.44 10.38 4.29
CA ALA A 36 -1.93 11.70 4.66
C ALA A 36 -3.48 11.72 4.74
N SER A 37 -4.05 12.75 5.37
CA SER A 37 -5.50 12.95 5.41
C SER A 37 -6.10 13.01 4.00
N GLY A 38 -7.06 12.13 3.69
CA GLY A 38 -7.70 12.02 2.36
C GLY A 38 -7.13 10.92 1.47
N GLN A 39 -6.07 10.22 1.89
CA GLN A 39 -5.57 9.04 1.17
C GLN A 39 -6.33 7.76 1.58
N PRO A 40 -6.41 6.76 0.68
CA PRO A 40 -7.12 5.52 0.94
C PRO A 40 -6.51 4.75 2.11
N GLU A 41 -7.39 4.11 2.89
CA GLU A 41 -6.98 3.22 3.97
C GLU A 41 -6.33 1.94 3.43
N PRO A 42 -5.46 1.28 4.21
CA PRO A 42 -4.81 0.04 3.81
C PRO A 42 -5.79 -1.05 3.36
N ALA A 43 -6.99 -1.08 3.95
CA ALA A 43 -8.06 -2.02 3.57
C ALA A 43 -8.56 -1.84 2.13
N VAL A 44 -8.45 -0.63 1.56
CA VAL A 44 -8.82 -0.31 0.18
C VAL A 44 -7.64 -0.54 -0.78
N VAL A 45 -6.41 -0.28 -0.32
CA VAL A 45 -5.19 -0.43 -1.13
C VAL A 45 -4.80 -1.90 -1.30
N ARG A 46 -4.94 -2.72 -0.25
CA ARG A 46 -4.57 -4.14 -0.27
C ARG A 46 -5.20 -4.94 -1.42
N PRO A 47 -6.54 -4.94 -1.62
CA PRO A 47 -7.14 -5.72 -2.70
C PRO A 47 -6.70 -5.26 -4.10
N GLN A 48 -6.37 -3.98 -4.28
CA GLN A 48 -5.84 -3.48 -5.55
C GLN A 48 -4.46 -4.04 -5.85
N ILE A 49 -3.59 -4.08 -4.84
CA ILE A 49 -2.26 -4.70 -4.97
C ILE A 49 -2.40 -6.20 -5.23
N GLU A 50 -3.28 -6.89 -4.51
CA GLU A 50 -3.54 -8.32 -4.75
C GLU A 50 -4.07 -8.58 -6.18
N SER A 51 -4.90 -7.70 -6.73
CA SER A 51 -5.36 -7.78 -8.13
C SER A 51 -4.20 -7.63 -9.13
N ILE A 52 -3.34 -6.63 -8.92
CA ILE A 52 -2.16 -6.41 -9.79
C ILE A 52 -1.22 -7.62 -9.72
N LEU A 53 -0.98 -8.16 -8.51
CA LEU A 53 -0.17 -9.35 -8.36
C LEU A 53 -0.81 -10.56 -9.06
N ALA A 54 -2.13 -10.74 -8.99
CA ALA A 54 -2.81 -11.82 -9.71
C ALA A 54 -2.66 -11.70 -11.23
N GLU A 55 -2.76 -10.48 -11.78
CA GLU A 55 -2.54 -10.24 -13.22
C GLU A 55 -1.09 -10.53 -13.63
N VAL A 56 -0.12 -10.16 -12.80
CA VAL A 56 1.30 -10.48 -13.05
C VAL A 56 1.54 -11.99 -12.99
N ASP A 57 0.92 -12.70 -12.04
CA ASP A 57 0.99 -14.17 -11.97
C ASP A 57 0.43 -14.81 -13.24
N GLN A 58 -0.74 -14.35 -13.71
CA GLN A 58 -1.35 -14.88 -14.93
C GLN A 58 -0.53 -14.59 -16.19
N GLN A 59 0.10 -13.42 -16.31
CA GLN A 59 0.84 -13.07 -17.52
C GLN A 59 2.23 -13.72 -17.56
N MET A 60 2.91 -13.80 -16.42
CA MET A 60 4.36 -14.02 -16.37
C MET A 60 4.79 -15.31 -15.68
N SER A 61 3.88 -16.07 -15.08
CA SER A 61 4.29 -17.23 -14.29
C SER A 61 4.77 -18.38 -15.17
N LEU A 62 6.04 -18.75 -15.04
CA LEU A 62 6.59 -19.98 -15.64
C LEU A 62 6.15 -21.26 -14.90
N TRP A 63 5.50 -21.10 -13.74
CA TRP A 63 5.03 -22.19 -12.88
C TRP A 63 3.62 -22.65 -13.20
N ARG A 64 2.86 -21.87 -13.97
CA ARG A 64 1.51 -22.22 -14.39
C ARG A 64 1.47 -22.42 -15.90
N SER A 65 0.72 -23.43 -16.31
CA SER A 65 0.54 -23.78 -17.72
C SER A 65 -0.51 -22.93 -18.43
N ASP A 66 -1.31 -22.16 -17.67
CA ASP A 66 -2.33 -21.24 -18.17
C ASP A 66 -1.80 -19.80 -18.32
N SER A 67 -0.49 -19.59 -18.16
CA SER A 67 0.11 -18.27 -18.28
C SER A 67 0.30 -17.85 -19.73
N ASP A 68 0.16 -16.56 -20.01
CA ASP A 68 0.28 -16.01 -21.37
C ASP A 68 1.69 -16.20 -21.97
N ILE A 69 2.73 -16.29 -21.12
CA ILE A 69 4.11 -16.54 -21.52
C ILE A 69 4.44 -18.03 -21.71
N TYR A 70 3.55 -18.95 -21.33
CA TYR A 70 3.75 -20.39 -21.49
C TYR A 70 3.42 -20.79 -22.94
N PHE A 71 4.39 -20.57 -23.85
CA PHE A 71 4.29 -20.88 -25.29
C PHE A 71 4.84 -22.28 -25.63
#